data_AF-A0A1I7L4D6-F1
#
_entry.id   AF-A0A1I7L4D6-F1
#
_cell.length_a   1.000
_cell.length_b   1.000
_cell.length_c   1.000
_cell.angle_alpha   90.00
_cell.angle_beta   90.00
_cell.angle_gamma   90.00
#
_symmetry.space_group_name_H-M   'P 1'
#
loop_
_entity.id
_entity.type
_entity.pdbx_description
1 polymer ?
#
loop_
_entity_poly.entity_id
_entity_poly.type
_entity_poly.pdbx_seq_one_letter_code
_entity_poly.pdbx_strand_id
1 'polypeptide(L)'
;MSENKFFMDTNVFTDIVGGIRGSATDCNLQDSPLGKTSVWEGTSVGEYMNELLKKAYDTTRIYQSESSEALPHSLQVIRDSMIKVDKDASKSLDLKDSNVGGEVV
;
A
#
# COMPACT_ATOMS: atom_id res chain seq x y z
N MET A 1 -0.02 -16.51 26.76
CA MET A 1 0.25 -15.86 25.46
C MET A 1 -0.13 -14.40 25.62
N SER A 2 0.78 -13.46 25.37
CA SER A 2 0.43 -12.04 25.38
C SER A 2 -0.50 -11.78 24.20
N GLU A 3 -1.74 -11.38 24.49
CA GLU A 3 -2.66 -10.95 23.45
C GLU A 3 -2.09 -9.68 22.81
N ASN A 4 -1.44 -9.82 21.66
CA ASN A 4 -1.02 -8.69 20.84
C ASN A 4 -2.28 -8.10 20.21
N LYS A 5 -2.94 -7.21 20.97
CA LYS A 5 -4.11 -6.47 20.49
C LYS A 5 -3.64 -5.43 19.48
N PHE A 6 -4.15 -5.53 18.26
CA PHE A 6 -3.89 -4.59 17.19
C PHE A 6 -5.15 -3.76 16.97
N PHE A 7 -5.02 -2.44 17.15
CA PHE A 7 -6.08 -1.47 16.91
C PHE A 7 -5.72 -0.65 15.69
N MET A 8 -6.63 -0.58 14.72
CA MET A 8 -6.45 0.19 13.49
C MET A 8 -7.53 1.26 13.39
N ASP A 9 -7.11 2.52 13.34
CA ASP A 9 -7.97 3.58 12.82
C ASP A 9 -8.05 3.45 11.30
N THR A 10 -9.24 3.14 10.81
CA THR A 10 -9.47 2.86 9.39
C THR A 10 -9.32 4.10 8.52
N ASN A 11 -9.57 5.30 9.04
CA ASN A 11 -9.38 6.55 8.32
C ASN A 11 -7.89 6.84 8.18
N VAL A 12 -7.15 6.81 9.29
CA VAL A 12 -5.70 7.03 9.29
C VAL A 12 -4.99 6.00 8.40
N PHE A 13 -5.39 4.73 8.47
CA PHE A 13 -4.85 3.70 7.60
C PHE A 13 -5.12 3.99 6.11
N THR A 14 -6.34 4.40 5.79
CA THR A 14 -6.72 4.72 4.40
C THR A 14 -5.95 5.92 3.87
N ASP A 15 -5.72 6.94 4.69
CA ASP A 15 -4.94 8.12 4.33
C ASP A 15 -3.47 7.76 4.08
N ILE A 16 -2.87 6.90 4.91
CA ILE A 16 -1.50 6.40 4.70
C ILE A 16 -1.41 5.64 3.38
N VAL A 17 -2.33 4.71 3.12
CA VAL A 17 -2.35 3.94 1.87
C VAL A 17 -2.55 4.85 0.66
N GLY A 18 -3.41 5.87 0.78
CA GLY A 18 -3.60 6.90 -0.23
C GLY A 18 -2.33 7.70 -0.50
N GLY A 19 -1.60 8.06 0.56
CA GLY A 19 -0.31 8.73 0.49
C GLY A 19 0.74 7.91 -0.25
N ILE A 20 0.89 6.62 0.10
CA ILE A 20 1.79 5.69 -0.61
C ILE A 20 1.44 5.64 -2.10
N ARG A 21 0.15 5.47 -2.42
CA ARG A 21 -0.33 5.43 -3.79
C ARG A 21 -0.01 6.71 -4.56
N GLY A 22 -0.31 7.87 -3.97
CA GLY A 22 -0.07 9.17 -4.58
C GLY A 22 1.41 9.41 -4.85
N SER A 23 2.24 9.28 -3.82
CA SER A 23 3.70 9.48 -3.95
C SER A 23 4.35 8.52 -4.94
N ALA A 24 3.90 7.26 -5.01
CA ALA A 24 4.38 6.31 -6.00
C ALA A 24 3.91 6.67 -7.41
N THR A 25 2.66 7.11 -7.59
CA THR A 25 2.11 7.53 -8.88
C THR A 25 2.90 8.71 -9.46
N ASP A 26 3.26 9.66 -8.61
CA ASP A 26 4.05 10.85 -8.98
C ASP A 26 5.51 10.51 -9.35
N CYS A 27 5.99 9.32 -8.97
CA CYS A 27 7.31 8.80 -9.33
C CYS A 27 7.32 8.23 -10.75
N ASN A 28 6.96 9.06 -11.72
CA ASN A 28 6.88 8.72 -13.14
C ASN A 28 8.03 9.36 -13.91
N LEU A 29 8.91 8.54 -14.51
CA LEU A 29 9.92 9.01 -15.44
C LEU A 29 9.35 8.96 -16.86
N GLN A 30 9.29 10.13 -17.53
CA GLN A 30 8.88 10.18 -18.93
C GLN A 30 9.91 9.46 -19.80
N ASP A 31 9.49 8.62 -20.74
CA ASP A 31 10.38 7.85 -21.64
C ASP A 31 11.20 8.71 -22.61
N SER A 32 10.92 10.01 -22.71
CA SER A 32 11.56 10.91 -23.70
C SER A 32 13.11 10.95 -23.67
N PRO A 33 13.80 10.82 -22.51
CA PRO A 33 15.26 10.74 -22.45
C PRO A 33 15.83 9.42 -22.96
N LEU A 34 15.10 8.30 -22.83
CA LEU A 34 15.53 7.01 -23.39
C LEU A 34 15.58 7.05 -24.93
N GLY A 35 14.75 7.87 -25.58
CA GLY A 35 14.79 8.06 -27.03
C GLY A 35 15.99 8.87 -27.55
N LYS A 36 16.83 9.45 -26.66
CA LYS A 36 17.97 10.30 -27.01
C LYS A 36 19.33 9.65 -26.73
N THR A 37 19.35 8.37 -26.40
CA THR A 37 20.57 7.62 -26.04
C THR A 37 21.57 7.47 -27.19
N SER A 38 21.13 7.65 -28.44
CA SER A 38 21.95 7.50 -29.65
C SER A 38 23.13 8.47 -29.74
N VAL A 39 23.08 9.59 -29.01
CA VAL A 39 24.18 10.57 -28.97
C VAL A 39 25.45 9.98 -28.33
N TRP A 40 25.31 8.89 -27.57
CA TRP A 40 26.39 8.31 -26.75
C TRP A 40 26.84 6.92 -27.24
N GLU A 41 26.14 6.29 -28.19
CA GLU A 41 26.36 4.91 -28.63
C GLU A 41 27.74 4.63 -29.26
N GLY A 42 28.47 5.66 -29.71
CA GLY A 42 29.81 5.50 -30.30
C GLY A 42 30.96 5.38 -29.29
N THR A 43 30.66 5.40 -27.99
CA THR A 43 31.68 5.38 -26.93
C THR A 43 31.36 4.34 -25.86
N SER A 44 32.39 3.67 -25.33
CA SER A 44 32.23 2.69 -24.25
C SER A 44 31.58 3.29 -23.00
N VAL A 45 31.91 4.55 -22.68
CA VAL A 45 31.27 5.30 -21.58
C VAL A 45 29.78 5.49 -21.86
N GLY A 46 29.43 5.84 -23.10
CA GLY A 46 28.05 6.05 -23.49
C GLY A 46 27.19 4.80 -23.48
N GLU A 47 27.72 3.67 -23.96
CA GLU A 47 27.07 2.36 -23.85
C GLU A 47 26.77 2.02 -22.38
N TYR A 48 27.75 2.17 -21.49
CA TYR A 48 27.58 1.92 -20.05
C TYR A 48 26.52 2.84 -19.43
N MET A 49 26.55 4.14 -19.74
CA MET A 49 25.56 5.09 -19.23
C MET A 49 24.15 4.79 -19.75
N ASN A 50 24.02 4.34 -21.01
CA ASN A 50 22.75 3.95 -21.59
C ASN A 50 22.16 2.71 -20.89
N GLU A 51 23.00 1.72 -20.54
CA GLU A 51 22.54 0.57 -19.75
C GLU A 51 22.06 0.97 -18.35
N LEU A 52 22.80 1.84 -17.67
CA LEU A 52 22.40 2.36 -16.37
C LEU A 52 21.08 3.13 -16.45
N LEU A 53 20.91 3.95 -17.49
CA LEU A 53 19.68 4.68 -17.72
C LEU A 53 18.49 3.73 -17.90
N LYS A 54 18.62 2.70 -18.74
CA LYS A 54 17.58 1.68 -18.93
C LYS A 54 17.21 0.99 -17.61
N LYS A 55 18.19 0.55 -16.83
CA LYS A 55 17.96 -0.08 -15.52
C LYS A 55 17.25 0.84 -14.54
N ALA A 56 17.58 2.13 -14.54
CA ALA A 56 16.90 3.11 -13.70
C ALA A 56 15.42 3.23 -14.08
N TYR A 57 15.10 3.33 -15.37
CA TYR A 57 13.72 3.39 -15.85
C TYR A 57 12.93 2.13 -15.51
N ASP A 58 13.50 0.94 -15.76
CA ASP A 58 12.87 -0.33 -15.42
C ASP A 58 12.56 -0.42 -13.92
N THR A 59 13.53 -0.03 -13.09
CA THR A 59 13.38 -0.03 -11.63
C THR A 59 12.28 0.93 -11.18
N THR A 60 12.26 2.15 -11.73
CA THR A 60 11.22 3.13 -11.40
C THR A 60 9.84 2.66 -11.83
N ARG A 61 9.72 2.05 -13.01
CA ARG A 61 8.45 1.52 -13.51
C ARG A 61 7.92 0.38 -12.64
N ILE A 62 8.79 -0.54 -12.23
CA ILE A 62 8.43 -1.61 -11.30
C ILE A 62 8.00 -1.02 -9.96
N TYR A 63 8.81 -0.11 -9.39
CA TYR A 63 8.50 0.56 -8.13
C TYR A 63 7.14 1.27 -8.18
N GLN A 64 6.88 2.01 -9.26
CA GLN A 64 5.62 2.71 -9.46
C GLN A 64 4.44 1.72 -9.51
N SER A 65 4.50 0.68 -10.34
CA SER A 65 3.42 -0.30 -10.46
C SER A 65 3.13 -1.00 -9.13
N GLU A 66 4.17 -1.50 -8.46
CA GLU A 66 4.02 -2.21 -7.20
C GLU A 66 3.51 -1.29 -6.08
N SER A 67 4.06 -0.08 -5.97
CA SER A 67 3.79 0.82 -4.84
C SER A 67 2.55 1.69 -5.05
N SER A 68 2.11 1.94 -6.29
CA SER A 68 0.89 2.70 -6.57
C SER A 68 -0.36 1.84 -6.74
N GLU A 69 -0.21 0.55 -7.03
CA GLU A 69 -1.34 -0.34 -7.30
C GLU A 69 -1.34 -1.57 -6.39
N ALA A 70 -0.36 -2.46 -6.54
CA ALA A 70 -0.39 -3.79 -5.90
C ALA A 70 -0.36 -3.71 -4.37
N LEU A 71 0.56 -2.91 -3.82
CA LEU A 71 0.70 -2.71 -2.38
C LEU A 71 -0.52 -1.98 -1.79
N PRO A 72 -0.97 -0.82 -2.31
CA PRO A 72 -2.18 -0.15 -1.83
C PRO A 72 -3.42 -1.04 -1.87
N HIS A 73 -3.60 -1.81 -2.95
CA HIS A 73 -4.70 -2.75 -3.05
C HIS A 73 -4.64 -3.83 -1.95
N SER A 74 -3.48 -4.47 -1.78
CA SER A 74 -3.28 -5.50 -0.76
C SER A 74 -3.53 -4.97 0.66
N LEU A 75 -3.08 -3.74 0.95
CA LEU A 75 -3.32 -3.08 2.23
C LEU A 75 -4.81 -2.78 2.46
N GLN A 76 -5.54 -2.34 1.44
CA GLN A 76 -6.99 -2.15 1.52
C GLN A 76 -7.72 -3.47 1.79
N VAL A 77 -7.32 -4.56 1.13
CA VAL A 77 -7.89 -5.89 1.37
C VAL A 77 -7.66 -6.34 2.82
N ILE A 78 -6.47 -6.10 3.38
CA ILE A 78 -6.18 -6.39 4.79
C ILE A 78 -7.11 -5.59 5.70
N ARG A 79 -7.23 -4.28 5.51
CA ARG A 79 -8.14 -3.42 6.27
C ARG A 79 -9.57 -3.96 6.23
N ASP A 80 -10.08 -4.26 5.05
CA ASP A 80 -11.46 -4.72 4.87
C ASP A 80 -11.69 -6.09 5.52
N SER A 81 -10.70 -6.98 5.46
CA SER A 81 -10.74 -8.26 6.19
C SER A 81 -10.80 -8.05 7.70
N MET A 82 -10.04 -7.09 8.24
CA MET A 82 -10.03 -6.80 9.68
C MET A 82 -11.36 -6.22 10.15
N ILE A 83 -11.94 -5.28 9.40
CA ILE A 83 -13.28 -4.74 9.65
C ILE A 83 -14.32 -5.87 9.66
N LYS A 84 -14.23 -6.81 8.71
CA LYS A 84 -15.15 -7.95 8.64
C LYS A 84 -15.04 -8.85 9.87
N VAL A 85 -13.82 -9.22 10.26
CA VAL A 85 -13.57 -10.05 11.45
C VAL A 85 -14.11 -9.37 12.70
N ASP A 86 -13.86 -8.07 12.88
CA ASP A 86 -14.34 -7.30 14.04
C ASP A 86 -15.88 -7.24 14.09
N LYS A 87 -16.52 -7.05 12.93
CA LYS A 87 -17.98 -7.07 12.80
C LYS A 87 -18.59 -8.43 13.12
N ASP A 88 -17.99 -9.51 12.63
CA ASP A 88 -18.48 -10.87 12.87
C ASP A 88 -18.26 -11.28 14.34
N ALA A 89 -17.12 -10.91 14.93
CA ALA A 89 -16.86 -11.09 16.37
C ALA A 89 -17.86 -10.33 17.24
N SER A 90 -18.16 -9.07 16.89
CA SER A 90 -19.15 -8.24 17.59
C SER A 90 -20.56 -8.85 17.57
N LYS A 91 -20.93 -9.54 16.49
CA LYS A 91 -22.22 -10.25 16.38
C LYS A 91 -22.24 -11.60 17.11
N SER A 92 -21.07 -12.23 17.27
CA SER A 92 -20.93 -13.50 17.99
C SER A 92 -21.01 -13.32 19.51
N LEU A 93 -20.94 -12.10 20.01
CA LEU A 93 -21.24 -11.78 21.41
C LEU A 93 -22.75 -11.87 21.60
N ASP A 94 -23.23 -13.08 21.92
CA ASP A 94 -24.59 -13.32 22.37
C ASP A 94 -24.76 -12.65 23.74
N LEU A 95 -25.22 -11.40 23.73
CA LEU A 95 -25.64 -10.70 24.93
C LEU A 95 -26.93 -11.36 25.40
N LYS A 96 -26.81 -12.46 26.14
CA LYS A 96 -27.91 -12.93 26.96
C LYS A 96 -28.22 -11.79 27.92
N ASP A 97 -29.28 -11.05 27.60
CA ASP A 97 -29.95 -10.10 28.48
C ASP A 97 -30.20 -10.79 29.81
N SER A 98 -29.22 -10.64 30.71
CA SER A 98 -29.41 -10.91 32.10
C SER A 98 -30.22 -9.71 32.57
N ASN A 99 -31.55 -9.85 32.51
CA ASN A 99 -32.50 -9.08 33.30
C ASN A 99 -32.07 -9.19 34.76
N VAL A 100 -31.06 -8.41 35.16
CA VAL A 100 -30.80 -8.05 36.54
C VAL A 100 -31.40 -6.66 36.67
N GLY A 101 -32.73 -6.62 36.65
CA GLY A 101 -33.48 -5.50 37.17
C GLY A 101 -33.06 -5.36 38.63
N GLY A 102 -32.23 -4.35 38.90
CA GLY A 102 -31.98 -3.90 40.26
C GLY A 102 -33.28 -3.35 40.81
N GLU A 103 -33.95 -4.16 41.63
CA GLU A 103 -34.99 -3.70 42.53
C GLU A 103 -34.30 -2.76 43.54
N VAL A 104 -34.56 -1.47 43.41
CA VAL A 104 -34.21 -0.48 44.43
C VAL A 104 -35.36 -0.50 45.43
N VAL A 105 -35.17 -1.21 46.55
CA VAL A 105 -35.97 -1.08 47.77
C VAL A 105 -35.13 -0.40 48.83
#